data_AF-A0A6P6DD09-F1
#
_entry.id   AF-A0A6P6DD09-F1
#
_cell.length_a   1.000
_cell.length_b   1.000
_cell.length_c   1.000
_cell.angle_alpha   90.00
_cell.angle_beta   90.00
_cell.angle_gamma   90.00
#
_symmetry.space_group_name_H-M   'P 1'
#
loop_
_entity.id
_entity.type
_entity.pdbx_description
1 polymer ?
#
loop_
_entity_poly.entity_id
_entity_poly.type
_entity_poly.pdbx_seq_one_letter_code
_entity_poly.pdbx_strand_id
1 'polypeptide(L)'
;MLNPMKQVPALKIDGIIIGQSNLSVLTQVGTENQLPWAQKAISSGFNALEQILQGTAGKFCVGDEVSMADLCLVPQVANAERFKVDLNPYPTINRINKTLLALEAFQVSHPCRQPDTPAEMRA
;
A
#
# COMPACT_ATOMS: atom_id res chain seq x y z
N MET A 1 9.37 3.73 -21.03
CA MET A 1 8.12 4.34 -20.55
C MET A 1 8.24 4.58 -19.05
N LEU A 2 8.20 5.83 -18.58
CA LEU A 2 8.46 6.21 -17.18
C LEU A 2 7.28 5.98 -16.21
N ASN A 3 6.15 5.48 -16.71
CA ASN A 3 5.02 5.07 -15.89
C ASN A 3 4.44 3.75 -16.44
N PRO A 4 5.20 2.65 -16.37
CA PRO A 4 4.80 1.37 -16.96
C PRO A 4 3.54 0.80 -16.29
N MET A 5 3.22 1.27 -15.08
CA MET A 5 2.07 0.84 -14.30
C MET A 5 0.82 1.73 -14.48
N LYS A 6 0.93 2.97 -14.98
CA LYS A 6 -0.18 3.95 -15.05
C LYS A 6 -0.93 4.18 -13.71
N GLN A 7 -0.30 3.88 -12.58
CA GLN A 7 -1.00 3.81 -11.28
C GLN A 7 -0.57 4.89 -10.29
N VAL A 8 0.51 5.62 -10.58
CA VAL A 8 1.03 6.64 -9.68
C VAL A 8 1.13 7.96 -10.42
N PRO A 9 0.59 9.06 -9.88
CA PRO A 9 0.75 10.38 -10.49
C PRO A 9 2.25 10.73 -10.47
N ALA A 10 2.79 10.99 -11.65
CA ALA A 10 4.11 11.56 -11.77
C ALA A 10 3.96 13.08 -11.70
N LEU A 11 4.67 13.73 -10.78
CA LEU A 11 4.61 15.19 -10.64
C LEU A 11 5.46 15.79 -11.76
N LYS A 12 4.84 16.58 -12.63
CA LYS A 12 5.55 17.27 -13.70
C LYS A 12 5.75 18.73 -13.31
N ILE A 13 7.02 19.15 -13.16
CA ILE A 13 7.41 20.54 -12.88
C ILE A 13 8.34 20.98 -14.00
N ASP A 14 7.97 22.02 -14.76
CA ASP A 14 8.79 22.62 -15.83
C ASP A 14 9.38 21.62 -16.84
N GLY A 15 8.60 20.59 -17.19
CA GLY A 15 9.02 19.54 -18.13
C GLY A 15 9.76 18.36 -17.49
N ILE A 16 10.18 18.47 -16.23
CA ILE A 16 10.79 17.40 -15.45
C ILE A 16 9.69 16.56 -14.81
N ILE A 17 9.77 15.24 -15.00
CA ILE A 17 8.83 14.27 -14.41
C ILE A 17 9.49 13.64 -13.18
N ILE A 18 8.93 13.89 -12.01
CA ILE A 18 9.32 13.26 -10.74
C ILE A 18 8.41 12.06 -10.51
N GLY A 19 8.98 10.86 -10.58
CA GLY A 19 8.30 9.62 -10.24
C GLY A 19 8.45 9.29 -8.75
N GLN A 20 7.43 8.66 -8.17
CA GLN A 20 7.48 8.10 -6.81
C GLN A 20 8.37 6.84 -6.71
N SER A 21 8.75 6.25 -7.85
CA SER A 21 9.52 5.01 -7.90
C SER A 21 11.02 5.29 -8.07
N ASN A 22 11.85 4.56 -7.32
CA ASN A 22 13.30 4.65 -7.44
C ASN A 22 13.78 4.05 -8.77
N LEU A 23 14.36 4.89 -9.64
CA LEU A 23 14.79 4.50 -10.98
C LEU A 23 15.88 3.41 -10.97
N SER A 24 16.78 3.41 -9.98
CA SER A 24 17.83 2.37 -9.89
C SER A 24 17.20 1.01 -9.56
N VAL A 25 16.22 0.98 -8.66
CA VAL A 25 15.46 -0.22 -8.31
C VAL A 25 14.68 -0.72 -9.53
N LEU A 26 14.00 0.17 -10.27
CA LEU A 26 13.28 -0.21 -11.48
C LEU A 26 14.21 -0.83 -12.54
N THR A 27 15.42 -0.28 -12.68
CA THR A 27 16.42 -0.78 -13.63
C THR A 27 16.96 -2.14 -13.20
N GLN A 28 17.23 -2.31 -11.90
CA GLN A 28 17.76 -3.55 -11.33
C GLN A 28 16.73 -4.70 -11.37
N VAL A 29 15.47 -4.42 -11.04
CA VAL A 29 14.40 -5.42 -11.05
C VAL A 29 14.03 -5.80 -12.48
N GLY A 30 14.08 -4.85 -13.42
CA GLY A 30 13.60 -5.06 -14.78
C GLY A 30 12.09 -5.25 -14.82
N THR A 31 11.54 -5.56 -15.99
CA THR A 31 10.08 -5.75 -16.16
C THR A 31 9.59 -7.13 -15.72
N GLU A 32 10.43 -8.15 -15.85
CA GLU A 32 10.03 -9.55 -15.59
C GLU A 32 10.02 -9.90 -14.10
N ASN A 33 10.87 -9.26 -13.28
CA ASN A 33 10.98 -9.59 -11.85
C ASN A 33 10.16 -8.67 -10.93
N GLN A 34 9.30 -7.80 -11.47
CA GLN A 34 8.55 -6.82 -10.67
C GLN A 34 7.66 -7.48 -9.62
N LEU A 35 6.93 -8.53 -10.01
CA LEU A 35 6.01 -9.22 -9.11
C LEU A 35 6.77 -9.99 -8.00
N PRO A 36 7.74 -10.89 -8.29
CA PRO A 36 8.52 -11.56 -7.25
C PRO A 36 9.25 -10.59 -6.32
N TRP A 37 9.78 -9.49 -6.88
CA TRP A 37 10.44 -8.47 -6.08
C TRP A 37 9.47 -7.74 -5.15
N ALA A 38 8.30 -7.33 -5.65
CA ALA A 38 7.27 -6.67 -4.86
C ALA A 38 6.79 -7.58 -3.73
N GLN A 39 6.53 -8.85 -4.02
CA GLN A 39 6.13 -9.84 -3.02
C GLN A 39 7.19 -9.97 -1.92
N LYS A 40 8.46 -10.15 -2.29
CA LYS A 40 9.56 -10.25 -1.32
C LYS A 40 9.70 -8.97 -0.48
N ALA A 41 9.64 -7.80 -1.11
CA ALA A 41 9.78 -6.51 -0.44
C ALA A 41 8.64 -6.28 0.56
N ILE A 42 7.39 -6.53 0.13
CA ILE A 42 6.20 -6.39 0.98
C ILE A 42 6.25 -7.40 2.14
N SER A 43 6.48 -8.69 1.87
CA SER A 43 6.58 -9.70 2.93
C SER A 43 7.68 -9.37 3.94
N SER A 44 8.84 -8.89 3.48
CA SER A 44 9.91 -8.45 4.40
C SER A 44 9.48 -7.29 5.28
N GLY A 45 8.78 -6.29 4.71
CA GLY A 45 8.25 -5.16 5.47
C GLY A 45 7.17 -5.57 6.47
N PHE A 46 6.25 -6.46 6.06
CA PHE A 46 5.18 -6.95 6.92
C PHE A 46 5.69 -7.86 8.03
N ASN A 47 6.72 -8.67 7.78
CA ASN A 47 7.40 -9.42 8.84
C ASN A 47 7.92 -8.48 9.94
N ALA A 48 8.57 -7.37 9.56
CA ALA A 48 9.09 -6.41 10.53
C ALA A 48 7.96 -5.64 11.23
N LEU A 49 6.96 -5.18 10.46
CA LEU A 49 5.84 -4.40 11.00
C LEU A 49 4.98 -5.22 11.97
N GLU A 50 4.69 -6.48 11.65
CA GLU A 50 3.90 -7.37 12.51
C GLU A 50 4.58 -7.57 13.89
N GLN A 51 5.92 -7.58 13.93
CA GLN A 51 6.67 -7.63 15.19
C GLN A 51 6.61 -6.31 15.97
N ILE A 52 6.76 -5.16 15.28
CA ILE A 52 6.65 -3.84 15.90
C ILE A 52 5.27 -3.65 16.54
N LEU A 53 4.22 -4.06 15.83
CA LEU A 53 2.83 -3.91 16.29
C LEU A 53 2.52 -4.70 17.57
N GLN A 54 3.29 -5.74 17.90
CA GLN A 54 3.12 -6.45 19.18
C GLN A 54 3.38 -5.55 20.39
N GLY A 55 4.23 -4.52 20.23
CA GLY A 55 4.56 -3.57 21.29
C GLY A 55 3.81 -2.24 21.21
N THR A 56 3.20 -1.90 20.07
CA THR A 56 2.59 -0.58 19.86
C THR A 56 1.09 -0.61 19.66
N ALA A 57 0.54 -1.71 19.13
CA ALA A 57 -0.85 -1.74 18.70
C ALA A 57 -1.81 -1.87 19.88
N GLY A 58 -2.80 -0.97 19.92
CA GLY A 58 -4.04 -1.15 20.68
C GLY A 58 -5.16 -1.52 19.70
N LYS A 59 -6.23 -0.74 19.68
CA LYS A 59 -7.27 -0.81 18.64
C LYS A 59 -6.69 -0.59 17.24
N PHE A 60 -5.75 0.34 17.11
CA PHE A 60 -5.08 0.74 15.86
C PHE A 60 -3.57 0.46 15.90
N CYS A 61 -2.79 0.93 14.91
CA CYS A 61 -1.34 0.71 14.85
C CYS A 61 -0.58 1.18 16.09
N VAL A 62 -1.02 2.28 16.70
CA VAL A 62 -0.41 2.88 17.89
C VAL A 62 -1.51 3.27 18.88
N GLY A 63 -1.71 2.45 19.91
CA GLY A 63 -2.78 2.67 20.89
C GLY A 63 -4.19 2.59 20.30
N ASP A 64 -5.11 3.42 20.82
CA ASP A 64 -6.55 3.31 20.56
C ASP A 64 -7.13 4.43 19.68
N GLU A 65 -6.28 5.34 19.20
CA GLU A 65 -6.65 6.42 18.27
C GLU A 65 -6.00 6.24 16.89
N VAL A 66 -6.69 6.70 15.84
CA VAL A 66 -6.17 6.64 14.46
C VAL A 66 -4.97 7.57 14.33
N SER A 67 -3.89 7.06 13.77
CA SER A 67 -2.61 7.75 13.61
C SER A 67 -2.13 7.75 12.15
N MET A 68 -1.02 8.42 11.88
CA MET A 68 -0.35 8.36 10.56
C MET A 68 0.03 6.92 10.16
N ALA A 69 0.34 6.05 11.13
CA ALA A 69 0.68 4.66 10.83
C ALA A 69 -0.50 3.92 10.19
N ASP A 70 -1.74 4.23 10.59
CA ASP A 70 -2.96 3.64 10.06
C ASP A 70 -3.26 4.12 8.63
N LEU A 71 -3.01 5.41 8.38
CA LEU A 71 -3.12 6.01 7.04
C LEU A 71 -2.14 5.37 6.04
N CYS A 72 -0.96 4.99 6.50
CA CYS A 72 0.03 4.26 5.69
C CYS A 72 -0.29 2.77 5.55
N LEU A 73 -0.90 2.16 6.58
CA LEU A 73 -1.17 0.71 6.60
C LEU A 73 -2.20 0.30 5.55
N VAL A 74 -3.36 0.96 5.50
CA VAL A 74 -4.49 0.53 4.65
C VAL A 74 -4.12 0.46 3.16
N PRO A 75 -3.51 1.51 2.55
CA PRO A 75 -3.07 1.43 1.16
C PRO A 75 -2.00 0.36 0.93
N GLN A 76 -1.14 0.10 1.92
CA GLN A 76 -0.08 -0.88 1.81
C GLN A 76 -0.62 -2.33 1.88
N VAL A 77 -1.67 -2.58 2.67
CA VAL A 77 -2.37 -3.87 2.67
C VAL A 77 -3.08 -4.10 1.35
N ALA A 78 -3.75 -3.08 0.79
CA ALA A 78 -4.35 -3.17 -0.55
C ALA A 78 -3.30 -3.47 -1.64
N ASN A 79 -2.10 -2.90 -1.54
CA ASN A 79 -0.98 -3.26 -2.42
C ASN A 79 -0.53 -4.71 -2.23
N ALA A 80 -0.46 -5.20 -1.00
CA ALA A 80 -0.10 -6.58 -0.71
C ALA A 80 -1.08 -7.57 -1.34
N GLU A 81 -2.39 -7.34 -1.20
CA GLU A 81 -3.45 -8.12 -1.84
C GLU A 81 -3.30 -8.09 -3.36
N ARG A 82 -3.05 -6.91 -3.92
CA ARG A 82 -2.87 -6.69 -5.34
C ARG A 82 -1.68 -7.45 -5.93
N PHE A 83 -0.56 -7.51 -5.21
CA PHE A 83 0.61 -8.30 -5.57
C PHE A 83 0.52 -9.76 -5.11
N LYS A 84 -0.65 -10.19 -4.63
CA LYS A 84 -0.94 -11.58 -4.19
C LYS A 84 0.02 -12.06 -3.11
N VAL A 85 0.39 -11.19 -2.18
CA VAL A 85 1.17 -11.55 -0.99
C VAL A 85 0.26 -12.31 -0.02
N ASP A 86 0.77 -13.40 0.55
CA ASP A 86 0.05 -14.12 1.60
C ASP A 86 0.02 -13.28 2.89
N LEU A 87 -1.19 -12.95 3.35
CA LEU A 87 -1.41 -12.16 4.55
C LEU A 87 -1.72 -13.01 5.79
N ASN A 88 -1.86 -14.33 5.65
CA ASN A 88 -2.13 -15.23 6.78
C ASN A 88 -1.10 -15.12 7.92
N PRO A 89 0.20 -14.90 7.67
CA PRO A 89 1.20 -14.74 8.73
C PRO A 89 1.06 -13.44 9.55
N TYR A 90 0.18 -12.51 9.18
CA TYR A 90 0.10 -11.16 9.75
C TYR A 90 -1.24 -10.86 10.44
N PRO A 91 -1.58 -11.57 11.53
CA PRO A 91 -2.89 -11.44 12.18
C PRO A 91 -3.16 -10.05 12.76
N THR A 92 -2.17 -9.35 13.31
CA THR A 92 -2.34 -8.01 13.86
C THR A 92 -2.58 -6.99 12.75
N ILE A 93 -1.79 -7.03 11.69
CA ILE A 93 -2.02 -6.21 10.48
C ILE A 93 -3.43 -6.43 9.95
N ASN A 94 -3.86 -7.68 9.79
CA ASN A 94 -5.20 -8.01 9.27
C ASN A 94 -6.32 -7.48 10.19
N ARG A 95 -6.17 -7.62 11.51
CA ARG A 95 -7.13 -7.11 12.49
C ARG A 95 -7.28 -5.59 12.39
N ILE A 96 -6.16 -4.87 12.35
CA ILE A 96 -6.15 -3.40 12.29
C ILE A 96 -6.73 -2.94 10.96
N ASN A 97 -6.30 -3.53 9.83
CA ASN A 97 -6.81 -3.18 8.50
C ASN A 97 -8.34 -3.35 8.43
N LYS A 98 -8.88 -4.47 8.93
CA LYS A 98 -10.32 -4.71 9.01
C LYS A 98 -11.03 -3.66 9.87
N THR A 99 -10.42 -3.25 10.98
CA THR A 99 -10.98 -2.23 11.88
C THR A 99 -11.01 -0.86 11.20
N LEU A 100 -9.96 -0.49 10.47
CA LEU A 100 -9.86 0.78 9.75
C LEU A 100 -10.82 0.86 8.57
N LEU A 101 -10.96 -0.22 7.78
CA LEU A 101 -11.88 -0.27 6.64
C LEU A 101 -13.36 -0.16 7.03
N ALA A 102 -13.71 -0.38 8.30
CA ALA A 102 -15.05 -0.15 8.82
C ALA A 102 -15.36 1.34 9.06
N LEU A 103 -14.35 2.22 9.10
CA LEU A 103 -14.55 3.65 9.30
C LEU A 103 -14.93 4.33 7.99
N GLU A 104 -15.90 5.24 8.05
CA GLU A 104 -16.38 6.00 6.88
C GLU A 104 -15.23 6.71 6.13
N ALA A 105 -14.28 7.28 6.86
CA ALA A 105 -13.12 7.97 6.28
C ALA A 105 -12.32 7.09 5.30
N PHE A 106 -12.12 5.81 5.62
CA PHE A 106 -11.43 4.87 4.73
C PHE A 106 -12.33 4.33 3.61
N GLN A 107 -13.65 4.31 3.83
CA GLN A 107 -14.60 3.91 2.79
C GLN A 107 -14.75 4.98 1.69
N VAL A 108 -14.80 6.26 2.05
CA VAL A 108 -14.95 7.36 1.06
C VAL A 108 -13.65 7.66 0.33
N SER A 109 -12.50 7.41 0.97
CA SER A 109 -11.17 7.54 0.36
C SER A 109 -10.73 6.31 -0.44
N HIS A 110 -11.58 5.28 -0.53
CA HIS A 110 -11.23 4.05 -1.26
C HIS A 110 -10.92 4.34 -2.74
N PRO A 111 -9.89 3.70 -3.34
CA PRO A 111 -9.51 3.92 -4.73
C PRO A 111 -10.61 3.69 -5.76
N CYS A 112 -11.62 2.86 -5.45
CA CYS A 112 -12.77 2.60 -6.32
C CYS A 112 -13.85 3.71 -6.30
N ARG A 113 -13.71 4.73 -5.44
CA ARG A 113 -14.70 5.81 -5.26
C ARG A 113 -14.14 7.19 -5.59
N GLN A 114 -12.99 7.24 -6.27
CA GLN A 114 -12.36 8.49 -6.66
C GLN A 114 -12.89 8.97 -8.02
N PRO A 115 -12.87 10.28 -8.30
CA PRO A 115 -13.35 10.81 -9.58
C PRO A 115 -12.65 10.20 -10.81
N ASP A 116 -11.36 9.89 -10.67
CA ASP A 116 -10.49 9.33 -11.70
C ASP A 116 -10.47 7.79 -11.74
N THR A 117 -11.23 7.11 -10.88
CA THR A 117 -11.38 5.65 -10.95
C THR A 117 -11.94 5.25 -12.33
N PRO A 118 -11.29 4.33 -13.06
CA PRO A 118 -11.84 3.77 -14.30
C PRO A 118 -13.24 3.19 -14.07
N ALA A 119 -14.14 3.33 -15.05
CA ALA A 119 -15.55 2.96 -14.87
C ALA A 119 -15.75 1.48 -14.49
N GLU A 120 -14.90 0.61 -15.02
CA GLU A 120 -14.87 -0.83 -14.74
C GLU A 120 -14.37 -1.20 -13.33
N MET A 121 -13.76 -0.25 -12.62
CA MET A 121 -13.25 -0.42 -11.26
C MET A 121 -14.06 0.35 -10.21
N ARG A 122 -15.11 1.07 -10.61
CA ARG A 122 -15.99 1.79 -9.67
C ARG A 122 -16.89 0.80 -8.92
N ALA A 123 -17.02 1.03 -7.61
CA ALA A 123 -17.89 0.25 -6.72
C ALA A 123 -19.32 0.78 -6.70
#